data_AF-A0A833E7C8-F1
#
_entry.id   AF-A0A833E7C8-F1
#
_cell.length_a   1.000
_cell.length_b   1.000
_cell.length_c   1.000
_cell.angle_alpha   90.00
_cell.angle_beta   90.00
_cell.angle_gamma   90.00
#
_symmetry.space_group_name_H-M   'P 1'
#
loop_
_entity.id
_entity.type
_entity.pdbx_description
1 polymer ?
#
loop_
_entity_poly.entity_id
_entity_poly.type
_entity_poly.pdbx_seq_one_letter_code
_entity_poly.pdbx_strand_id
1 'polypeptide(L)'
;REDNPLSRVYCIKPITRKGLGYCKLHENSTRALYDRCLSSVGERNISKCIELDRILYGKVNFVVYIVDYGGLKAKIGVTREFRFLHRISEQPHIVAKIIYKTKSAYEARSIEILLSRKLSYILTEKPSTKKLIHQIVDSNLKLAVTRVRSVIENIVKLHTINIYKDTPMVRVTLDHTGVLREITKVYSGREGIPDETMELIGYWGGFLILNSRGSVKAIKASTLLHNLSIMVKD
;
A
#
# COMPACT_ATOMS: atom_id res chain seq x y z
N ARG A 1 1.73 19.14 4.68
CA ARG A 1 3.13 18.88 5.07
C ARG A 1 3.42 17.41 4.83
N GLU A 2 4.59 17.10 4.28
CA GLU A 2 5.11 15.73 4.27
C GLU A 2 5.18 15.22 5.71
N ASP A 3 4.72 14.00 5.91
CA ASP A 3 4.70 13.36 7.22
C ASP A 3 5.98 12.54 7.36
N ASN A 4 6.98 13.09 8.04
CA ASN A 4 8.28 12.44 8.28
C ASN A 4 8.21 11.61 9.57
N PRO A 5 8.24 10.26 9.49
CA PRO A 5 8.16 9.37 10.66
C PRO A 5 9.25 9.61 11.72
N LEU A 6 10.43 10.06 11.33
CA LEU A 6 11.58 10.29 12.22
C LEU A 6 11.41 11.56 13.05
N SER A 7 10.62 12.51 12.56
CA SER A 7 10.34 13.77 13.27
C SER A 7 9.12 13.68 14.20
N ARG A 8 8.50 12.50 14.31
CA ARG A 8 7.24 12.36 15.04
C ARG A 8 7.46 12.28 16.55
N VAL A 9 6.65 13.05 17.27
CA VAL A 9 6.43 12.83 18.70
C VAL A 9 5.32 11.81 18.86
N TYR A 10 5.64 10.63 19.38
CA TYR A 10 4.68 9.55 19.60
C TYR A 10 4.00 9.71 20.96
N CYS A 11 2.69 9.51 21.00
CA CYS A 11 1.93 9.48 22.23
C CYS A 11 2.08 8.12 22.93
N ILE A 12 2.51 8.11 24.19
CA ILE A 12 2.67 6.90 25.01
C ILE A 12 1.41 6.49 25.78
N LYS A 13 0.31 7.25 25.67
CA LYS A 13 -0.95 6.93 26.36
C LYS A 13 -1.59 5.65 25.77
N PRO A 14 -2.30 4.87 26.60
CA PRO A 14 -2.97 3.66 26.15
C PRO A 14 -3.93 3.91 24.98
N ILE A 15 -3.97 2.95 24.06
CA ILE A 15 -4.89 2.95 22.91
C ILE A 15 -6.30 2.68 23.43
N THR A 16 -7.26 3.53 23.02
CA THR A 16 -8.65 3.42 23.47
C THR A 16 -9.53 2.61 22.52
N ARG A 17 -9.12 2.45 21.26
CA ARG A 17 -9.82 1.59 20.28
C ARG A 17 -8.86 0.58 19.66
N LYS A 18 -9.11 -0.71 19.91
CA LYS A 18 -8.41 -1.81 19.23
C LYS A 18 -8.56 -1.65 17.72
N GLY A 19 -7.45 -1.63 16.98
CA GLY A 19 -7.40 -1.61 15.50
C GLY A 19 -6.95 -0.31 14.84
N LEU A 20 -7.07 0.85 15.51
CA LEU A 20 -6.65 2.14 14.93
C LEU A 20 -5.35 2.69 15.54
N GLY A 21 -4.97 2.25 16.72
CA GLY A 21 -3.70 2.64 17.34
C GLY A 21 -3.68 4.06 17.93
N TYR A 22 -4.84 4.68 18.17
CA TYR A 22 -4.95 6.03 18.75
C TYR A 22 -5.56 6.01 20.16
N CYS A 23 -5.05 6.87 21.04
CA CYS A 23 -5.70 7.17 22.33
C CYS A 23 -6.84 8.19 22.16
N LYS A 24 -7.70 8.34 23.16
CA LYS A 24 -8.86 9.27 23.16
C LYS A 24 -8.48 10.71 22.75
N LEU A 25 -7.34 11.22 23.20
CA LEU A 25 -6.89 12.58 22.87
C LEU A 25 -6.52 12.76 21.40
N HIS A 26 -6.11 11.70 20.71
CA HIS A 26 -5.56 11.78 19.36
C HIS A 26 -6.45 11.10 18.31
N GLU A 27 -7.59 10.52 18.71
CA GLU A 27 -8.50 9.79 17.80
C GLU A 27 -9.15 10.67 16.73
N ASN A 28 -9.15 12.00 16.95
CA ASN A 28 -9.64 13.03 16.03
C ASN A 28 -8.51 13.91 15.45
N SER A 29 -7.24 13.54 15.68
CA SER A 29 -6.13 14.23 15.02
C SER A 29 -6.24 14.09 13.50
N THR A 30 -5.66 15.02 12.74
CA THR A 30 -5.66 14.96 11.27
C THR A 30 -5.07 13.65 10.74
N ARG A 31 -4.08 13.09 11.45
CA ARG A 31 -3.48 11.79 11.14
C ARG A 31 -4.46 10.63 11.38
N ALA A 32 -5.14 10.61 12.53
CA ALA A 32 -6.14 9.58 12.83
C ALA A 32 -7.32 9.63 11.86
N LEU A 33 -7.82 10.83 11.53
CA LEU A 33 -8.87 11.02 10.52
C LEU A 33 -8.43 10.50 9.15
N TYR A 34 -7.20 10.81 8.74
CA TYR A 34 -6.63 10.31 7.49
C TYR A 34 -6.52 8.79 7.45
N ASP A 35 -5.94 8.19 8.48
CA ASP A 35 -5.79 6.75 8.52
C ASP A 35 -7.17 6.09 8.50
N ARG A 36 -8.14 6.57 9.28
CA ARG A 36 -9.52 6.03 9.28
C ARG A 36 -10.24 6.19 7.94
N CYS A 37 -10.10 7.34 7.29
CA CYS A 37 -10.70 7.59 5.98
C CYS A 37 -10.19 6.57 4.94
N LEU A 38 -8.90 6.20 4.98
CA LEU A 38 -8.26 5.37 3.96
C LEU A 38 -7.90 3.93 4.39
N SER A 39 -8.15 3.52 5.64
CA SER A 39 -7.74 2.21 6.17
C SER A 39 -8.79 1.11 6.01
N SER A 40 -10.06 1.45 5.90
CA SER A 40 -11.16 0.47 5.87
C SER A 40 -11.58 0.12 4.45
N VAL A 41 -12.07 -1.09 4.23
CA VAL A 41 -12.78 -1.46 3.00
C VAL A 41 -14.20 -0.86 3.02
N GLY A 42 -14.64 -0.31 1.89
CA GLY A 42 -16.01 0.21 1.70
C GLY A 42 -16.32 1.54 2.39
N GLU A 43 -17.61 1.77 2.67
CA GLU A 43 -18.19 3.07 3.05
C GLU A 43 -18.10 3.41 4.54
N ARG A 44 -17.73 2.44 5.39
CA ARG A 44 -17.85 2.55 6.87
C ARG A 44 -17.13 3.76 7.48
N ASN A 45 -16.21 4.40 6.77
CA ASN A 45 -15.49 5.58 7.26
C ASN A 45 -15.55 6.79 6.32
N ILE A 46 -16.52 6.84 5.39
CA ILE A 46 -16.60 7.97 4.46
C ILE A 46 -16.88 9.31 5.14
N SER A 47 -17.60 9.28 6.27
CA SER A 47 -17.79 10.44 7.15
C SER A 47 -16.47 11.01 7.67
N LYS A 48 -15.44 10.17 7.87
CA LYS A 48 -14.10 10.61 8.27
C LYS A 48 -13.34 11.30 7.15
N CYS A 49 -13.64 10.98 5.89
CA CYS A 49 -13.12 11.73 4.76
C CYS A 49 -13.75 13.12 4.68
N ILE A 50 -15.05 13.27 4.99
CA ILE A 50 -15.72 14.57 5.09
C ILE A 50 -15.10 15.42 6.20
N GLU A 51 -14.90 14.85 7.39
CA GLU A 51 -14.22 15.53 8.50
C GLU A 51 -12.78 15.93 8.14
N LEU A 52 -12.06 15.07 7.41
CA LEU A 52 -10.71 15.38 6.95
C LEU A 52 -10.70 16.54 5.94
N ASP A 53 -11.68 16.59 5.04
CA ASP A 53 -11.80 17.66 4.05
C ASP A 53 -12.09 19.01 4.70
N ARG A 54 -12.87 19.07 5.78
CA ARG A 54 -13.05 20.31 6.56
C ARG A 54 -11.72 20.92 7.04
N ILE A 55 -10.69 20.09 7.21
CA ILE A 55 -9.36 20.52 7.68
C ILE A 55 -8.40 20.78 6.51
N LEU A 56 -8.42 19.91 5.50
CA LEU A 56 -7.39 19.80 4.48
C LEU A 56 -7.81 20.20 3.06
N TYR A 57 -9.09 20.48 2.82
CA TYR A 57 -9.58 20.82 1.49
C TYR A 57 -8.79 21.99 0.89
N GLY A 58 -8.33 21.81 -0.34
CA GLY A 58 -7.50 22.79 -1.05
C GLY A 58 -6.04 22.88 -0.60
N LYS A 59 -5.66 22.28 0.55
CA LYS A 59 -4.30 22.33 1.11
C LYS A 59 -3.44 21.15 0.67
N VAL A 60 -4.05 20.03 0.28
CA VAL A 60 -3.36 18.83 -0.18
C VAL A 60 -4.13 18.20 -1.34
N ASN A 61 -3.41 17.47 -2.20
CA ASN A 61 -4.01 16.66 -3.24
C ASN A 61 -4.08 15.18 -2.80
N PHE A 62 -5.16 14.53 -3.21
CA PHE A 62 -5.39 13.11 -3.13
C PHE A 62 -5.37 12.51 -4.53
N VAL A 63 -4.92 11.27 -4.61
CA VAL A 63 -4.86 10.51 -5.86
C VAL A 63 -5.56 9.19 -5.70
N VAL A 64 -6.31 8.82 -6.74
CA VAL A 64 -6.78 7.45 -6.94
C VAL A 64 -5.82 6.78 -7.91
N TYR A 65 -5.37 5.59 -7.57
CA TYR A 65 -4.41 4.83 -8.37
C TYR A 65 -4.87 3.39 -8.57
N ILE A 66 -4.44 2.81 -9.68
CA ILE A 66 -4.55 1.38 -9.95
C ILE A 66 -3.19 0.75 -9.64
N VAL A 67 -3.20 -0.45 -9.07
CA VAL A 67 -2.03 -1.29 -8.88
C VAL A 67 -2.32 -2.72 -9.34
N ASP A 68 -1.42 -3.29 -10.13
CA ASP A 68 -1.45 -4.70 -10.54
C ASP A 68 -0.39 -5.49 -9.76
N TYR A 69 -0.83 -6.62 -9.20
CA TYR A 69 -0.05 -7.48 -8.31
C TYR A 69 0.43 -8.77 -8.99
N GLY A 70 0.08 -9.00 -10.25
CA GLY A 70 0.13 -10.32 -10.86
C GLY A 70 -1.14 -11.12 -10.58
N GLY A 71 -1.48 -12.05 -11.47
CA GLY A 71 -2.72 -12.81 -11.41
C GLY A 71 -3.81 -12.26 -12.34
N LEU A 72 -5.08 -12.27 -11.90
CA LEU A 72 -6.24 -11.98 -12.76
C LEU A 72 -6.83 -10.58 -12.59
N LYS A 73 -6.59 -9.91 -11.45
CA LYS A 73 -7.31 -8.70 -11.05
C LYS A 73 -6.35 -7.60 -10.59
N ALA A 74 -6.68 -6.35 -10.92
CA ALA A 74 -5.99 -5.17 -10.41
C ALA A 74 -6.66 -4.66 -9.13
N LYS A 75 -6.03 -3.75 -8.38
CA LYS A 75 -6.61 -3.11 -7.21
C LYS A 75 -6.67 -1.60 -7.42
N ILE A 76 -7.70 -0.96 -6.88
CA ILE A 76 -7.78 0.50 -6.80
C ILE A 76 -7.43 0.93 -5.37
N GLY A 77 -6.70 2.02 -5.25
CA GLY A 77 -6.33 2.59 -3.97
C GLY A 77 -6.40 4.11 -3.98
N VAL A 78 -6.42 4.67 -2.77
CA VAL A 78 -6.40 6.12 -2.54
C VAL A 78 -5.26 6.46 -1.59
N THR A 79 -4.60 7.59 -1.82
CA THR A 79 -3.58 8.15 -0.94
C THR A 79 -3.45 9.65 -1.18
N ARG A 80 -2.68 10.36 -0.35
CA ARG A 80 -2.22 11.72 -0.68
C ARG A 80 -1.21 11.64 -1.82
N GLU A 81 -1.23 12.61 -2.72
CA GLU A 81 -0.37 12.65 -3.91
C GLU A 81 1.11 12.46 -3.58
N PHE A 82 1.63 13.27 -2.65
CA PHE A 82 3.04 13.17 -2.23
C PHE A 82 3.41 11.81 -1.60
N ARG A 83 2.43 11.06 -1.06
CA ARG A 83 2.65 9.73 -0.48
C ARG A 83 2.57 8.61 -1.51
N PHE A 84 2.22 8.88 -2.77
CA PHE A 84 2.00 7.85 -3.77
C PHE A 84 3.22 6.93 -3.93
N LEU A 85 4.40 7.50 -4.15
CA LEU A 85 5.64 6.73 -4.34
C LEU A 85 5.99 5.89 -3.12
N HIS A 86 5.93 6.46 -1.91
CA HIS A 86 6.10 5.71 -0.66
C HIS A 86 5.08 4.57 -0.52
N ARG A 87 3.81 4.84 -0.87
CA ARG A 87 2.73 3.86 -0.73
C ARG A 87 2.91 2.67 -1.67
N ILE A 88 3.38 2.91 -2.90
CA ILE A 88 3.66 1.82 -3.85
C ILE A 88 4.98 1.12 -3.54
N SER A 89 6.00 1.79 -2.99
CA SER A 89 7.25 1.13 -2.56
C SER A 89 7.07 0.22 -1.35
N GLU A 90 6.10 0.51 -0.47
CA GLU A 90 5.71 -0.33 0.66
C GLU A 90 4.86 -1.56 0.27
N GLN A 91 4.46 -1.68 -1.00
CA GLN A 91 3.61 -2.76 -1.48
C GLN A 91 4.32 -3.50 -2.61
N PRO A 92 4.49 -4.82 -2.56
CA PRO A 92 5.07 -5.55 -3.67
C PRO A 92 4.03 -5.54 -4.79
N HIS A 93 4.37 -5.01 -5.97
CA HIS A 93 3.49 -4.88 -7.13
C HIS A 93 4.31 -4.95 -8.44
N ILE A 94 3.63 -5.12 -9.58
CA ILE A 94 4.27 -5.12 -10.91
C ILE A 94 4.25 -3.71 -11.50
N VAL A 95 3.08 -3.08 -11.51
CA VAL A 95 2.88 -1.77 -12.09
C VAL A 95 1.76 -1.03 -11.36
N ALA A 96 1.94 0.28 -11.18
CA ALA A 96 0.95 1.18 -10.61
C ALA A 96 0.78 2.41 -11.49
N LYS A 97 -0.40 3.02 -11.47
CA LYS A 97 -0.69 4.27 -12.21
C LYS A 97 -1.72 5.11 -11.48
N ILE A 98 -1.45 6.40 -11.34
CA ILE A 98 -2.46 7.38 -10.89
C ILE A 98 -3.48 7.55 -12.00
N ILE A 99 -4.77 7.43 -11.67
CA ILE A 99 -5.88 7.57 -12.62
C ILE A 99 -6.75 8.79 -12.35
N TYR A 100 -6.72 9.34 -11.14
CA TYR A 100 -7.52 10.49 -10.78
C TYR A 100 -6.83 11.33 -9.71
N LYS A 101 -7.00 12.64 -9.75
CA LYS A 101 -6.48 13.60 -8.76
C LYS A 101 -7.59 14.55 -8.33
N THR A 102 -7.64 14.85 -7.04
CA THR A 102 -8.59 15.82 -6.47
C THR A 102 -8.02 16.44 -5.20
N LYS A 103 -8.59 17.57 -4.77
CA LYS A 103 -8.32 18.23 -3.50
C LYS A 103 -9.19 17.71 -2.34
N SER A 104 -10.12 16.77 -2.62
CA SER A 104 -11.04 16.19 -1.64
C SER A 104 -10.73 14.71 -1.38
N ALA A 105 -10.51 14.36 -0.12
CA ALA A 105 -10.40 12.99 0.35
C ALA A 105 -11.72 12.23 0.14
N TYR A 106 -12.86 12.88 0.39
CA TYR A 106 -14.18 12.30 0.20
C TYR A 106 -14.41 11.92 -1.27
N GLU A 107 -14.10 12.82 -2.20
CA GLU A 107 -14.25 12.57 -3.63
C GLU A 107 -13.34 11.42 -4.09
N ALA A 108 -12.06 11.46 -3.72
CA ALA A 108 -11.11 10.40 -4.06
C ALA A 108 -11.58 9.03 -3.52
N ARG A 109 -12.11 9.00 -2.30
CA ARG A 109 -12.63 7.79 -1.67
C ARG A 109 -13.93 7.31 -2.33
N SER A 110 -14.84 8.21 -2.66
CA SER A 110 -16.09 7.90 -3.36
C SER A 110 -15.81 7.23 -4.71
N ILE A 111 -14.80 7.73 -5.45
CA ILE A 111 -14.36 7.13 -6.71
C ILE A 111 -13.81 5.73 -6.49
N GLU A 112 -12.94 5.51 -5.50
CA GLU A 112 -12.41 4.16 -5.23
C GLU A 112 -13.51 3.15 -4.88
N ILE A 113 -14.50 3.55 -4.07
CA ILE A 113 -15.64 2.71 -3.72
C ILE A 113 -16.49 2.40 -4.95
N LEU A 114 -16.82 3.44 -5.74
CA LEU A 114 -17.60 3.30 -6.97
C LEU A 114 -16.95 2.30 -7.93
N LEU A 115 -15.66 2.47 -8.20
CA LEU A 115 -14.93 1.62 -9.12
C LEU A 115 -14.76 0.19 -8.60
N SER A 116 -14.50 0.03 -7.30
CA SER A 116 -14.39 -1.30 -6.67
C SER A 116 -15.70 -2.07 -6.70
N ARG A 117 -16.85 -1.38 -6.71
CA ARG A 117 -18.19 -2.00 -6.84
C ARG A 117 -18.57 -2.31 -8.28
N LYS A 118 -18.32 -1.39 -9.21
CA LYS A 118 -18.75 -1.53 -10.61
C LYS A 118 -17.89 -2.50 -11.41
N LEU A 119 -16.63 -2.71 -11.02
CA LEU A 119 -15.68 -3.49 -11.79
C LEU A 119 -15.36 -4.81 -11.09
N SER A 120 -15.95 -5.91 -11.56
CA SER A 120 -15.80 -7.25 -11.00
C SER A 120 -14.36 -7.80 -11.01
N TYR A 121 -13.51 -7.24 -11.87
CA TYR A 121 -12.08 -7.56 -12.00
C TYR A 121 -11.17 -6.66 -11.15
N ILE A 122 -11.73 -5.86 -10.25
CA ILE A 122 -10.98 -5.14 -9.22
C ILE A 122 -10.98 -5.93 -7.91
N LEU A 123 -9.83 -5.97 -7.26
CA LEU A 123 -9.66 -6.50 -5.91
C LEU A 123 -10.05 -5.44 -4.88
N THR A 124 -10.86 -5.85 -3.91
CA THR A 124 -11.18 -5.05 -2.72
C THR A 124 -10.01 -5.02 -1.73
N GLU A 125 -9.18 -6.06 -1.71
CA GLU A 125 -8.03 -6.20 -0.82
C GLU A 125 -6.77 -6.68 -1.55
N LYS A 126 -5.61 -6.51 -0.91
CA LYS A 126 -4.34 -7.03 -1.42
C LYS A 126 -4.36 -8.58 -1.37
N PRO A 127 -3.85 -9.29 -2.40
CA PRO A 127 -3.68 -10.74 -2.35
C PRO A 127 -2.82 -11.19 -1.16
N SER A 128 -2.96 -12.46 -0.75
CA SER A 128 -2.16 -13.01 0.35
C SER A 128 -0.66 -12.94 0.04
N THR A 129 0.11 -12.48 1.02
CA THR A 129 1.52 -12.13 0.88
C THR A 129 2.40 -13.26 0.33
N LYS A 130 2.15 -14.50 0.76
CA LYS A 130 2.97 -15.66 0.38
C LYS A 130 2.88 -15.98 -1.12
N LYS A 131 1.68 -15.89 -1.71
CA LYS A 131 1.49 -16.11 -3.15
C LYS A 131 1.98 -14.90 -3.97
N LEU A 132 1.91 -13.72 -3.38
CA LEU A 132 2.17 -12.47 -4.06
C LEU A 132 3.62 -12.29 -4.52
N ILE A 133 4.61 -12.71 -3.73
CA ILE A 133 6.02 -12.58 -4.11
C ILE A 133 6.30 -13.41 -5.38
N HIS A 134 5.94 -14.70 -5.37
CA HIS A 134 6.09 -15.56 -6.54
C HIS A 134 5.29 -15.04 -7.74
N GLN A 135 4.04 -14.62 -7.52
CA GLN A 135 3.21 -14.04 -8.59
C GLN A 135 3.85 -12.84 -9.27
N ILE A 136 4.56 -11.98 -8.54
CA ILE A 136 5.23 -10.81 -9.10
C ILE A 136 6.53 -11.20 -9.80
N VAL A 137 7.32 -12.09 -9.20
CA VAL A 137 8.60 -12.57 -9.78
C VAL A 137 8.38 -13.28 -11.13
N ASP A 138 7.32 -14.09 -11.21
CA ASP A 138 6.97 -14.85 -12.41
C ASP A 138 6.07 -14.06 -13.38
N SER A 139 5.72 -12.82 -13.03
CA SER A 139 4.79 -12.03 -13.84
C SER A 139 5.39 -11.51 -15.14
N ASN A 140 4.54 -11.46 -16.16
CA ASN A 140 4.85 -10.78 -17.40
C ASN A 140 4.41 -9.31 -17.33
N LEU A 141 5.37 -8.39 -17.36
CA LEU A 141 5.11 -6.94 -17.34
C LEU A 141 4.16 -6.50 -18.46
N LYS A 142 4.28 -7.07 -19.67
CA LYS A 142 3.39 -6.72 -20.80
C LYS A 142 1.93 -7.04 -20.46
N LEU A 143 1.67 -8.20 -19.83
CA LEU A 143 0.33 -8.60 -19.42
C LEU A 143 -0.24 -7.68 -18.32
N ALA A 144 0.58 -7.32 -17.34
CA ALA A 144 0.17 -6.39 -16.29
C ALA A 144 -0.16 -4.99 -16.85
N VAL A 145 0.66 -4.48 -17.76
CA VAL A 145 0.40 -3.21 -18.47
C VAL A 145 -0.90 -3.28 -19.26
N THR A 146 -1.13 -4.36 -20.02
CA THR A 146 -2.38 -4.57 -20.77
C THR A 146 -3.59 -4.62 -19.86
N ARG A 147 -3.50 -5.30 -18.71
CA ARG A 147 -4.59 -5.36 -17.73
C ARG A 147 -4.94 -3.98 -17.17
N VAL A 148 -3.93 -3.20 -16.77
CA VAL A 148 -4.16 -1.83 -16.29
C VAL A 148 -4.78 -0.94 -17.38
N ARG A 149 -4.34 -1.07 -18.64
CA ARG A 149 -4.96 -0.34 -19.77
C ARG A 149 -6.43 -0.72 -19.96
N SER A 150 -6.74 -2.01 -19.96
CA SER A 150 -8.12 -2.48 -20.09
C SER A 150 -9.02 -1.97 -18.95
N VAL A 151 -8.52 -1.96 -17.72
CA VAL A 151 -9.22 -1.37 -16.57
C VAL A 151 -9.50 0.12 -16.83
N ILE A 152 -8.49 0.89 -17.26
CA ILE A 152 -8.64 2.32 -17.54
C ILE A 152 -9.69 2.57 -18.63
N GLU A 153 -9.62 1.83 -19.74
CA GLU A 153 -10.59 1.93 -20.84
C GLU A 153 -12.02 1.70 -20.38
N ASN A 154 -12.23 0.70 -19.53
CA ASN A 154 -13.55 0.42 -18.96
C ASN A 154 -14.00 1.50 -17.98
N ILE A 155 -13.11 2.11 -17.21
CA ILE A 155 -13.47 3.26 -16.37
C ILE A 155 -13.89 4.45 -17.24
N VAL A 156 -13.20 4.70 -18.36
CA VAL A 156 -13.57 5.79 -19.30
C VAL A 156 -14.98 5.56 -19.84
N LYS A 157 -15.34 4.32 -20.19
CA LYS A 157 -16.68 3.95 -20.66
C LYS A 157 -17.79 4.17 -19.63
N LEU A 158 -17.46 4.22 -18.33
CA LEU A 158 -18.47 4.54 -17.32
C LEU A 158 -18.96 5.99 -17.42
N HIS A 159 -18.26 6.88 -18.13
CA HIS A 159 -18.58 8.30 -18.33
C HIS A 159 -18.83 9.12 -17.05
N THR A 160 -18.56 8.55 -15.87
CA THR A 160 -18.78 9.19 -14.57
C THR A 160 -17.54 9.89 -14.01
N ILE A 161 -16.35 9.64 -14.58
CA ILE A 161 -15.07 10.09 -14.01
C ILE A 161 -14.15 10.57 -15.13
N ASN A 162 -13.58 11.77 -14.99
CA ASN A 162 -12.53 12.24 -15.89
C ASN A 162 -11.17 11.69 -15.45
N ILE A 163 -10.63 10.72 -16.19
CA ILE A 163 -9.39 10.02 -15.86
C ILE A 163 -8.18 10.79 -16.39
N TYR A 164 -7.14 10.89 -15.58
CA TYR A 164 -5.81 11.33 -16.02
C TYR A 164 -5.14 10.24 -16.86
N LYS A 165 -5.12 10.40 -18.18
CA LYS A 165 -4.53 9.43 -19.11
C LYS A 165 -3.00 9.52 -19.20
N ASP A 166 -2.43 10.70 -18.97
CA ASP A 166 -1.02 10.99 -19.31
C ASP A 166 -0.04 10.77 -18.14
N THR A 167 -0.50 10.24 -17.02
CA THR A 167 0.39 9.86 -15.91
C THR A 167 1.23 8.64 -16.28
N PRO A 168 2.53 8.61 -15.97
CA PRO A 168 3.35 7.44 -16.25
C PRO A 168 2.90 6.24 -15.39
N MET A 169 3.11 5.05 -15.94
CA MET A 169 3.08 3.82 -15.16
C MET A 169 4.38 3.70 -14.39
N VAL A 170 4.29 3.34 -13.11
CA VAL A 170 5.43 3.20 -12.20
C VAL A 170 5.59 1.74 -11.81
N ARG A 171 6.83 1.26 -11.80
CA ARG A 171 7.23 -0.05 -11.29
C ARG A 171 8.31 0.13 -10.24
N VAL A 172 8.23 -0.61 -9.15
CA VAL A 172 9.29 -0.67 -8.15
C VAL A 172 10.12 -1.93 -8.38
N THR A 173 11.36 -1.75 -8.82
CA THR A 173 12.35 -2.81 -9.03
C THR A 173 13.33 -2.85 -7.87
N LEU A 174 13.89 -4.03 -7.61
CA LEU A 174 15.16 -4.16 -6.89
C LEU A 174 16.30 -4.10 -7.90
N ASP A 175 17.43 -3.54 -7.49
CA ASP A 175 18.67 -3.54 -8.28
C ASP A 175 19.12 -4.99 -8.58
N HIS A 176 18.83 -5.93 -7.67
CA HIS A 176 19.13 -7.35 -7.82
C HIS A 176 17.86 -8.21 -7.77
N THR A 177 17.07 -8.18 -8.85
CA THR A 177 15.85 -9.01 -8.96
C THR A 177 16.09 -10.52 -8.80
N GLY A 178 17.31 -11.00 -9.07
CA GLY A 178 17.69 -12.41 -8.87
C GLY A 178 17.47 -12.89 -7.44
N VAL A 179 17.74 -12.05 -6.44
CA VAL A 179 17.57 -12.36 -5.02
C VAL A 179 16.11 -12.71 -4.68
N LEU A 180 15.13 -12.12 -5.37
CA LEU A 180 13.72 -12.45 -5.14
C LEU A 180 13.37 -13.89 -5.54
N ARG A 181 14.10 -14.47 -6.50
CA ARG A 181 13.93 -15.88 -6.92
C ARG A 181 14.52 -16.85 -5.91
N GLU A 182 15.47 -16.39 -5.12
CA GLU A 182 16.15 -17.19 -4.09
C GLU A 182 15.38 -17.23 -2.77
N ILE A 183 14.30 -16.43 -2.63
CA ILE A 183 13.46 -16.43 -1.42
C ILE A 183 12.85 -17.82 -1.22
N THR A 184 13.31 -18.50 -0.18
CA THR A 184 12.80 -19.83 0.20
C THR A 184 11.61 -19.75 1.16
N LYS A 185 11.51 -18.64 1.91
CA LYS A 185 10.49 -18.48 2.96
C LYS A 185 10.04 -17.04 3.14
N VAL A 186 8.74 -16.87 3.37
CA VAL A 186 8.09 -15.56 3.56
C VAL A 186 7.40 -15.51 4.92
N TYR A 187 7.73 -14.51 5.71
CA TYR A 187 7.17 -14.23 7.02
C TYR A 187 6.37 -12.94 6.98
N SER A 188 5.05 -13.04 7.10
CA SER A 188 4.13 -11.90 7.02
C SER A 188 3.35 -11.60 8.29
N GLY A 189 3.50 -12.44 9.31
CA GLY A 189 2.87 -12.33 10.63
C GLY A 189 3.91 -12.45 11.74
N ARG A 190 3.45 -12.36 13.01
CA ARG A 190 4.32 -12.45 14.19
C ARG A 190 4.86 -13.87 14.42
N GLU A 191 4.08 -14.87 14.04
CA GLU A 191 4.38 -16.26 14.32
C GLU A 191 5.44 -16.82 13.35
N GLY A 192 6.39 -17.56 13.92
CA GLY A 192 7.33 -18.39 13.17
C GLY A 192 8.58 -17.71 12.65
N ILE A 193 8.81 -16.42 12.93
CA ILE A 193 10.12 -15.79 12.65
C ILE A 193 11.16 -16.47 13.56
N PRO A 194 12.20 -17.12 12.99
CA PRO A 194 13.18 -17.84 13.76
C PRO A 194 14.08 -16.86 14.52
N ASP A 195 14.47 -17.26 15.72
CA ASP A 195 15.41 -16.52 16.56
C ASP A 195 16.84 -16.85 16.13
N GLU A 196 17.34 -16.12 15.15
CA GLU A 196 18.65 -16.31 14.54
C GLU A 196 19.20 -14.98 14.00
N THR A 197 20.53 -14.86 13.93
CA THR A 197 21.17 -13.71 13.28
C THR A 197 20.97 -13.78 11.77
N MET A 198 20.52 -12.68 11.18
CA MET A 198 20.32 -12.58 9.73
C MET A 198 21.01 -11.31 9.20
N GLU A 199 21.55 -11.40 8.00
CA GLU A 199 22.18 -10.28 7.30
C GLU A 199 21.16 -9.62 6.37
N LEU A 200 21.11 -8.28 6.37
CA LEU A 200 20.21 -7.55 5.48
C LEU A 200 20.81 -7.44 4.09
N ILE A 201 20.16 -8.08 3.12
CA ILE A 201 20.60 -8.04 1.72
C ILE A 201 19.75 -7.09 0.86
N GLY A 202 18.59 -6.66 1.34
CA GLY A 202 17.80 -5.64 0.65
C GLY A 202 16.42 -5.37 1.24
N TYR A 203 15.71 -4.42 0.65
CA TYR A 203 14.33 -4.08 1.00
C TYR A 203 13.46 -3.96 -0.26
N TRP A 204 12.32 -4.65 -0.26
CA TRP A 204 11.38 -4.57 -1.38
C TRP A 204 9.94 -4.78 -0.96
N GLY A 205 9.05 -3.90 -1.42
CA GLY A 205 7.61 -4.06 -1.26
C GLY A 205 7.15 -4.22 0.19
N GLY A 206 7.84 -3.58 1.14
CA GLY A 206 7.56 -3.73 2.57
C GLY A 206 8.17 -4.96 3.24
N PHE A 207 9.08 -5.68 2.56
CA PHE A 207 9.82 -6.82 3.10
C PHE A 207 11.30 -6.46 3.25
N LEU A 208 11.88 -6.78 4.40
CA LEU A 208 13.31 -6.99 4.50
C LEU A 208 13.62 -8.33 3.84
N ILE A 209 14.61 -8.33 2.98
CA ILE A 209 15.18 -9.51 2.38
C ILE A 209 16.45 -9.81 3.16
N LEU A 210 16.48 -10.97 3.80
CA LEU A 210 17.49 -11.33 4.77
C LEU A 210 18.15 -12.64 4.37
N ASN A 211 19.46 -12.74 4.54
CA ASN A 211 20.21 -13.98 4.39
C ASN A 211 20.45 -14.61 5.77
N SER A 212 20.20 -15.91 5.88
CA SER A 212 20.57 -16.71 7.05
C SER A 212 21.04 -18.08 6.63
N ARG A 213 22.31 -18.37 6.94
CA ARG A 213 22.98 -19.65 6.62
C ARG A 213 22.83 -20.04 5.14
N GLY A 214 22.92 -19.08 4.23
CA GLY A 214 22.77 -19.28 2.77
C GLY A 214 21.33 -19.38 2.27
N SER A 215 20.32 -19.27 3.15
CA SER A 215 18.91 -19.23 2.77
C SER A 215 18.39 -17.80 2.79
N VAL A 216 17.83 -17.35 1.65
CA VAL A 216 17.17 -16.04 1.56
C VAL A 216 15.73 -16.11 2.08
N LYS A 217 15.40 -15.20 3.00
CA LYS A 217 14.11 -15.09 3.68
C LYS A 217 13.54 -13.70 3.50
N ALA A 218 12.23 -13.59 3.29
CA ALA A 218 11.54 -12.30 3.23
C ALA A 218 10.70 -12.09 4.50
N ILE A 219 11.01 -11.05 5.28
CA ILE A 219 10.27 -10.69 6.51
C ILE A 219 9.58 -9.35 6.31
N LYS A 220 8.26 -9.30 6.56
CA LYS A 220 7.50 -8.05 6.45
C LYS A 220 8.00 -7.04 7.48
N ALA A 221 8.49 -5.87 7.06
CA ALA A 221 9.10 -4.89 7.96
C ALA A 221 8.18 -4.49 9.14
N SER A 222 6.86 -4.44 8.90
CA SER A 222 5.88 -4.13 9.94
C SER A 222 5.80 -5.15 11.10
N THR A 223 6.36 -6.35 10.96
CA THR A 223 6.37 -7.35 12.03
C THR A 223 7.55 -7.19 12.98
N LEU A 224 8.59 -6.45 12.59
CA LEU A 224 9.83 -6.29 13.34
C LEU A 224 9.68 -5.36 14.54
N LEU A 225 8.83 -4.34 14.43
CA LEU A 225 8.47 -3.44 15.52
C LEU A 225 7.81 -4.15 16.72
N HIS A 226 7.61 -5.46 16.65
CA HIS A 226 7.01 -6.29 17.68
C HIS A 226 7.91 -7.43 18.16
N ASN A 227 9.11 -7.62 17.57
CA ASN A 227 10.05 -8.69 17.95
C ASN A 227 11.41 -8.07 18.32
N LEU A 228 11.88 -8.36 19.53
CA LEU A 228 13.08 -7.75 20.12
C LEU A 228 14.41 -8.38 19.69
N SER A 229 14.43 -9.41 18.83
CA SER A 229 15.63 -10.25 18.64
C SER A 229 16.19 -10.34 17.22
N ILE A 230 15.79 -9.49 16.27
CA ILE A 230 16.50 -9.46 14.98
C ILE A 230 17.74 -8.57 15.12
N MET A 231 18.91 -9.20 15.25
CA MET A 231 20.19 -8.53 15.01
C MET A 231 20.43 -8.51 13.50
N VAL A 232 20.21 -7.34 12.90
CA VAL A 232 20.61 -7.05 11.52
C VAL A 232 22.07 -6.62 11.56
N LYS A 233 22.93 -7.36 10.85
CA LYS A 233 24.31 -6.94 10.59
C LYS A 233 24.31 -6.17 9.26
N ASP A 234 24.74 -4.92 9.31
CA ASP A 234 25.04 -4.08 8.14
C ASP A 234 26.41 -4.45 7.56
#